data_AF-A0A351WT61-F1
#
_entry.id   AF-A0A351WT61-F1
#
_cell.length_a   1.000
_cell.length_b   1.000
_cell.length_c   1.000
_cell.angle_alpha   90.00
_cell.angle_beta   90.00
_cell.angle_gamma   90.00
#
_symmetry.space_group_name_H-M   'P 1'
#
loop_
_entity.id
_entity.type
_entity.pdbx_description
1 polymer ?
#
loop_
_entity_poly.entity_id
_entity_poly.type
_entity_poly.pdbx_seq_one_letter_code
_entity_poly.pdbx_strand_id
1 'polypeptide(L)'
;MILRPDILALLLSSLLVSLMTLGAAGFGVVVLRRWDIGSGSELQLALERRTYLVTTLMGYLLLFQLASLFLFIRSADDMSRLFAGAMCAVGTLSANPYGYPALLVKI
;
A
#
# COMPACT_ATOMS: atom_id res chain seq x y z
N MET A 1 21.89 -13.28 6.87
CA MET A 1 20.63 -13.72 7.50
C MET A 1 19.48 -13.02 6.79
N ILE A 2 18.89 -13.66 5.79
CA ILE A 2 17.94 -13.06 4.82
C ILE A 2 16.53 -12.87 5.38
N LEU A 3 16.20 -13.56 6.49
CA LEU A 3 14.88 -13.53 7.11
C LEU A 3 14.92 -12.74 8.43
N ARG A 4 15.08 -11.42 8.34
CA ARG A 4 14.78 -10.58 9.51
C ARG A 4 13.25 -10.37 9.58
N PRO A 5 12.64 -10.45 10.78
CA PRO A 5 11.18 -10.38 10.94
C PRO A 5 10.59 -9.04 10.47
N ASP A 6 11.36 -7.95 10.55
CA ASP A 6 10.97 -6.63 10.06
C ASP A 6 10.82 -6.61 8.53
N ILE A 7 11.77 -7.18 7.80
CA ILE A 7 11.72 -7.26 6.34
C ILE A 7 10.56 -8.16 5.89
N LEU A 8 10.34 -9.28 6.58
CA LEU A 8 9.23 -10.18 6.26
C LEU A 8 7.87 -9.51 6.47
N ALA A 9 7.70 -8.77 7.58
CA ALA A 9 6.51 -7.98 7.83
C ALA A 9 6.29 -6.87 6.77
N LEU A 10 7.35 -6.23 6.29
CA LEU A 10 7.27 -5.26 5.19
C LEU A 10 6.82 -5.88 3.88
N LEU A 11 7.41 -7.02 3.51
CA LEU A 11 7.04 -7.72 2.28
C LEU A 11 5.58 -8.17 2.33
N LEU A 12 5.16 -8.78 3.44
CA LEU A 12 3.81 -9.27 3.60
C LEU A 12 2.78 -8.13 3.62
N SER A 13 3.08 -7.03 4.32
CA SER A 13 2.21 -5.85 4.30
C SER A 13 2.12 -5.21 2.91
N SER A 14 3.26 -5.06 2.21
CA SER A 14 3.27 -4.46 0.87
C SER A 14 2.51 -5.32 -0.14
N LEU A 15 2.64 -6.65 -0.06
CA LEU A 15 1.89 -7.59 -0.90
C LEU A 15 0.39 -7.47 -0.64
N LEU A 16 -0.02 -7.46 0.64
CA LEU A 16 -1.42 -7.36 1.02
C LEU A 16 -2.05 -6.06 0.52
N VAL A 17 -1.40 -4.91 0.75
CA VAL A 17 -1.88 -3.61 0.27
C VAL A 17 -1.97 -3.61 -1.26
N SER A 18 -0.94 -4.09 -1.95
CA SER A 18 -0.94 -4.13 -3.42
C SER A 18 -2.11 -4.94 -3.98
N LEU A 19 -2.34 -6.15 -3.45
CA LEU A 19 -3.45 -7.01 -3.87
C LEU A 19 -4.82 -6.37 -3.60
N MET A 20 -5.00 -5.78 -2.42
CA MET A 20 -6.27 -5.17 -2.06
C MET A 20 -6.55 -3.89 -2.88
N THR A 21 -5.52 -3.10 -3.16
CA THR A 21 -5.64 -1.92 -4.04
C THR A 21 -5.94 -2.30 -5.48
N LEU A 22 -5.32 -3.36 -6.02
CA LEU A 22 -5.66 -3.89 -7.34
C LEU A 22 -7.11 -4.39 -7.41
N GLY A 23 -7.58 -5.08 -6.37
CA GLY A 23 -8.97 -5.53 -6.27
C GLY A 23 -9.96 -4.37 -6.26
N ALA A 24 -9.67 -3.33 -5.47
CA ALA A 24 -10.48 -2.12 -5.41
C ALA A 24 -10.46 -1.32 -6.72
N ALA A 25 -9.30 -1.22 -7.40
CA ALA A 25 -9.20 -0.59 -8.71
C ALA A 25 -10.04 -1.35 -9.75
N GLY A 26 -10.00 -2.68 -9.74
CA GLY A 26 -10.86 -3.51 -10.59
C GLY A 26 -12.36 -3.25 -10.36
N PHE A 27 -12.78 -3.13 -9.08
CA PHE A 27 -14.15 -2.75 -8.75
C PHE A 27 -14.48 -1.32 -9.21
N GLY A 28 -13.56 -0.36 -9.04
CA GLY A 28 -13.71 1.01 -9.51
C GLY A 28 -13.96 1.11 -11.01
N VAL A 29 -13.26 0.29 -11.83
CA VAL A 29 -13.50 0.20 -13.28
C VAL A 29 -14.91 -0.30 -13.59
N VAL A 30 -15.42 -1.28 -12.82
CA VAL A 30 -16.80 -1.79 -13.01
C VAL A 30 -17.82 -0.71 -12.69
N VAL A 31 -17.61 0.03 -11.59
CA VAL A 31 -18.48 1.16 -11.23
C VAL A 31 -18.47 2.22 -12.34
N LEU A 32 -17.30 2.67 -12.78
CA LEU A 32 -17.17 3.68 -13.84
C LEU A 32 -17.84 3.27 -15.16
N ARG A 33 -17.85 1.97 -15.49
CA ARG A 33 -18.45 1.47 -16.73
C ARG A 33 -19.96 1.23 -16.66
N ARG A 34 -20.50 0.92 -15.48
CA ARG A 34 -21.90 0.46 -15.33
C ARG A 34 -22.79 1.41 -14.54
N TRP A 35 -22.24 2.51 -14.03
CA TRP A 35 -23.00 3.49 -13.27
C TRP A 35 -23.88 4.36 -14.16
N ASP A 36 -25.17 4.43 -13.86
CA ASP A 36 -26.15 5.26 -14.58
C ASP A 36 -27.03 6.04 -13.60
N ILE A 37 -26.72 7.31 -13.33
CA ILE A 37 -27.36 8.16 -12.32
C ILE A 37 -28.92 8.19 -12.43
N GLY A 38 -29.47 7.97 -13.63
CA GLY A 38 -30.92 7.98 -13.87
C GLY A 38 -31.64 6.65 -13.59
N SER A 39 -30.92 5.56 -13.32
CA SER A 39 -31.50 4.22 -13.19
C SER A 39 -31.60 3.78 -11.72
N GLY A 40 -32.80 3.38 -11.29
CA GLY A 40 -33.05 2.75 -9.98
C GLY A 40 -33.00 1.22 -10.02
N SER A 41 -32.28 0.63 -10.97
CA SER A 41 -32.29 -0.81 -11.20
C SER A 41 -31.65 -1.60 -10.04
N GLU A 42 -32.04 -2.86 -9.86
CA GLU A 42 -31.49 -3.74 -8.80
C GLU A 42 -29.97 -3.86 -8.86
N LEU A 43 -29.40 -3.84 -10.07
CA LEU A 43 -27.96 -3.86 -10.31
C LEU A 43 -27.30 -2.64 -9.66
N GLN A 44 -27.95 -1.49 -9.71
CA GLN A 44 -27.41 -0.23 -9.21
C GLN A 44 -27.45 -0.15 -7.68
N LEU A 45 -28.55 -0.61 -7.05
CA LEU A 45 -28.61 -0.80 -5.60
C LEU A 45 -27.54 -1.79 -5.10
N ALA A 46 -27.21 -2.82 -5.89
CA ALA A 46 -26.16 -3.76 -5.55
C ALA A 46 -24.76 -3.14 -5.68
N LEU A 47 -24.53 -2.29 -6.70
CA LEU A 47 -23.29 -1.53 -6.85
C LEU A 47 -23.09 -0.54 -5.69
N GLU A 48 -24.12 0.20 -5.30
CA GLU A 48 -24.03 1.19 -4.22
C GLU A 48 -23.64 0.57 -2.87
N ARG A 49 -24.28 -0.55 -2.49
CA ARG A 49 -23.91 -1.32 -1.29
C ARG A 49 -22.46 -1.82 -1.33
N ARG A 50 -21.99 -2.28 -2.49
CA ARG A 50 -20.60 -2.73 -2.66
C ARG A 50 -19.62 -1.57 -2.59
N THR A 51 -19.95 -0.41 -3.17
CA THR A 51 -19.12 0.80 -3.09
C THR A 51 -18.92 1.26 -1.66
N TYR A 52 -19.97 1.21 -0.82
CA TYR A 52 -19.84 1.50 0.61
C TYR A 52 -18.80 0.58 1.27
N LEU A 53 -18.91 -0.74 1.06
CA LEU A 53 -17.99 -1.72 1.64
C LEU A 53 -16.54 -1.54 1.14
N VAL A 54 -16.36 -1.28 -0.16
CA VAL A 54 -15.04 -1.04 -0.75
C VAL A 54 -14.41 0.26 -0.22
N THR A 55 -15.22 1.31 -0.03
CA THR A 55 -14.74 2.59 0.51
C THR A 55 -14.30 2.44 1.97
N THR A 56 -15.06 1.72 2.79
CA THR A 56 -14.68 1.40 4.16
C THR A 56 -13.40 0.57 4.21
N LEU A 57 -13.27 -0.46 3.36
CA LEU A 57 -12.03 -1.24 3.25
C LEU A 57 -10.84 -0.39 2.82
N MET A 58 -11.05 0.57 1.91
CA MET A 58 -10.00 1.52 1.51
C MET A 58 -9.54 2.41 2.65
N GLY A 59 -10.44 2.83 3.54
CA GLY A 59 -10.06 3.53 4.77
C GLY A 59 -9.13 2.70 5.66
N TYR A 60 -9.43 1.42 5.86
CA TYR A 60 -8.55 0.51 6.62
C TYR A 60 -7.22 0.25 5.92
N LEU A 61 -7.22 0.14 4.59
CA LEU A 61 -6.00 -0.02 3.79
C LEU A 61 -5.06 1.18 3.95
N LEU A 62 -5.59 2.40 3.98
CA LEU A 62 -4.80 3.60 4.20
C LEU A 62 -4.12 3.59 5.58
N LEU A 63 -4.84 3.17 6.64
CA LEU A 63 -4.27 3.02 7.98
C LEU A 63 -3.13 1.98 8.00
N PHE A 64 -3.33 0.85 7.32
CA PHE A 64 -2.32 -0.20 7.24
C PHE A 64 -1.11 0.23 6.39
N GLN A 65 -1.33 0.98 5.32
CA GLN A 65 -0.27 1.57 4.50
C GLN A 65 0.56 2.55 5.33
N LEU A 66 -0.08 3.41 6.12
CA LEU A 66 0.60 4.34 7.01
C LEU A 66 1.46 3.60 8.05
N ALA A 67 0.93 2.53 8.66
CA ALA A 67 1.70 1.68 9.57
C ALA A 67 2.89 1.00 8.87
N SER A 68 2.71 0.51 7.64
CA SER A 68 3.78 -0.08 6.83
C SER A 68 4.86 0.93 6.44
N LEU A 69 4.49 2.20 6.22
CA LEU A 69 5.42 3.30 5.95
C LEU A 69 6.34 3.54 7.16
N PHE A 70 5.80 3.62 8.38
CA PHE A 70 6.61 3.75 9.59
C PHE A 70 7.55 2.56 9.79
N LEU A 71 7.06 1.35 9.54
CA LEU A 71 7.87 0.14 9.64
C LEU A 71 8.99 0.13 8.59
N PHE A 72 8.74 0.69 7.39
CA PHE A 72 9.72 0.82 6.32
C PHE A 72 10.85 1.78 6.71
N ILE A 73 10.50 2.96 7.24
CA ILE A 73 11.49 3.94 7.71
C ILE A 73 12.37 3.33 8.82
N ARG A 74 11.77 2.62 9.78
CA ARG A 74 12.54 1.96 10.85
C ARG A 74 13.48 0.88 10.31
N SER A 75 13.02 0.06 9.37
CA SER A 75 13.87 -0.98 8.77
C SER A 75 15.00 -0.37 7.95
N ALA A 76 14.74 0.75 7.24
CA ALA A 76 15.78 1.51 6.55
C ALA A 76 16.81 2.11 7.51
N ASP A 77 16.38 2.60 8.67
CA ASP A 77 17.27 3.12 9.71
C ASP A 77 18.14 2.00 10.33
N ASP A 78 17.55 0.85 10.63
CA ASP A 78 18.28 -0.32 11.13
C ASP A 78 19.33 -0.84 10.12
N MET A 79 19.04 -0.70 8.81
CA MET A 79 19.96 -1.09 7.74
C MET A 79 21.15 -0.13 7.58
N SER A 80 21.09 1.08 8.13
CA SER A 80 22.18 2.07 8.01
C SER A 80 23.50 1.55 8.57
N ARG A 81 23.45 0.73 9.63
CA ARG A 81 24.62 0.11 10.26
C ARG A 81 25.38 -0.87 9.36
N LEU A 82 24.77 -1.33 8.26
CA LEU A 82 25.39 -2.22 7.30
C LEU A 82 26.14 -1.48 6.18
N PHE A 83 25.91 -0.17 6.03
CA PHE A 83 26.52 0.64 4.98
C PHE A 83 27.50 1.65 5.58
N ALA A 84 28.75 1.65 5.09
CA ALA A 84 29.75 2.60 5.51
C ALA A 84 29.32 4.04 5.13
N GLY A 85 29.23 4.93 6.11
CA GLY A 85 28.81 6.33 5.91
C GLY A 85 27.30 6.59 6.03
N ALA A 86 26.47 5.56 6.24
CA ALA A 86 25.05 5.75 6.54
C ALA A 86 24.84 5.93 8.06
N MET A 87 24.57 7.16 8.50
CA MET A 87 24.23 7.46 9.89
C MET A 87 22.74 7.24 10.23
N CYS A 88 21.88 7.21 9.23
CA CYS A 88 20.43 7.07 9.37
C CYS A 88 19.81 6.46 8.10
N ALA A 89 18.48 6.29 8.09
CA ALA A 89 17.69 5.81 6.96
C ALA A 89 17.99 6.50 5.61
N VAL A 90 18.32 7.79 5.61
CA VAL A 90 18.67 8.54 4.38
C VAL A 90 19.89 7.96 3.69
N GLY A 91 20.91 7.56 4.46
CA GLY A 91 22.11 6.90 3.94
C GLY A 91 21.79 5.54 3.32
N THR A 92 20.89 4.78 3.95
CA THR A 92 20.41 3.50 3.42
C THR A 92 19.63 3.67 2.11
N LEU A 93 18.75 4.69 2.02
CA LEU A 93 17.96 4.97 0.81
C LEU A 93 18.84 5.45 -0.35
N SER A 94 19.94 6.15 -0.04
CA SER A 94 20.91 6.63 -1.04
C SER A 94 21.90 5.56 -1.48
N ALA A 95 22.06 4.48 -0.70
CA ALA A 95 23.00 3.41 -1.00
C ALA A 95 22.61 2.58 -2.24
N ASN A 96 21.35 2.65 -2.68
CA ASN A 96 20.84 1.90 -3.82
C ASN A 96 19.94 2.81 -4.68
N PRO A 97 20.04 2.77 -6.03
CA PRO A 97 19.18 3.58 -6.91
C PRO A 97 17.68 3.38 -6.70
N TYR A 98 17.26 2.23 -6.17
CA TYR A 98 15.86 1.93 -5.90
C TYR A 98 15.36 2.38 -4.51
N GLY A 99 16.21 2.94 -3.64
CA GLY A 99 15.80 3.34 -2.29
C GLY A 99 14.75 4.45 -2.30
N TYR A 100 15.05 5.59 -2.94
CA TYR A 100 14.08 6.69 -3.07
C TYR A 100 12.86 6.35 -3.93
N PRO A 101 12.99 5.65 -5.08
CA PRO A 101 11.82 5.16 -5.82
C PRO A 101 10.90 4.28 -4.96
N ALA A 102 11.45 3.39 -4.13
CA ALA A 102 10.65 2.57 -3.23
C ALA A 102 9.90 3.41 -2.18
N LEU A 103 10.51 4.46 -1.64
CA LEU A 103 9.84 5.40 -0.74
C LEU A 103 8.71 6.16 -1.45
N LEU A 104 8.93 6.62 -2.68
CA LEU A 104 7.92 7.31 -3.48
C LEU A 104 6.69 6.45 -3.78
N VAL A 105 6.88 5.16 -4.10
CA VAL A 105 5.77 4.22 -4.32
C VAL A 105 5.02 3.88 -3.03
N LYS A 106 5.68 4.04 -1.88
CA LYS A 106 5.09 3.75 -0.56
C LYS A 106 4.17 4.87 -0.07
N ILE A 107 4.37 6.10 -0.51
CA ILE A 107 3.57 7.28 -0.16
C ILE A 107 2.38 7.37 -1.11
#